data_AF-A0AAW4VV36-F1
#
_entry.id   AF-A0AAW4VV36-F1
#
_cell.length_a   1.000
_cell.length_b   1.000
_cell.length_c   1.000
_cell.angle_alpha   90.00
_cell.angle_beta   90.00
_cell.angle_gamma   90.00
#
_symmetry.space_group_name_H-M   'P 1'
#
loop_
_entity.id
_entity.type
_entity.pdbx_description
1 polymer ?
#
loop_
_entity_poly.entity_id
_entity_poly.type
_entity_poly.pdbx_seq_one_letter_code
_entity_poly.pdbx_strand_id
1 'polypeptide(L)'
;SNGYYEVTKDVTYTHHLFTYIPVMMSDKAWQMIPEELRDEFMEGCREGYTAQRKYLKDTNREAVKVLKKKGVKFWNINTDELKMSYQKKA
;
A
#
# COMPACT_ATOMS: atom_id res chain seq x y z
N SER A 1 -5.92 13.77 3.50
CA SER A 1 -5.83 13.62 2.02
C SER A 1 -4.81 14.63 1.54
N ASN A 2 -3.84 14.23 0.72
CA ASN A 2 -2.70 15.08 0.34
C ASN A 2 -3.03 16.09 -0.78
N GLY A 3 -4.31 16.31 -1.09
CA GLY A 3 -4.76 17.39 -1.99
C GLY A 3 -4.61 17.16 -3.50
N TYR A 4 -3.94 16.09 -3.97
CA TYR A 4 -3.65 15.92 -5.41
C TYR A 4 -4.84 16.05 -6.37
N TYR A 5 -6.05 15.69 -5.92
CA TYR A 5 -7.27 15.83 -6.72
C TYR A 5 -7.59 17.29 -7.11
N GLU A 6 -6.95 18.28 -6.51
CA GLU A 6 -7.15 19.71 -6.79
C GLU A 6 -6.44 20.11 -8.09
N VAL A 7 -5.32 19.45 -8.41
CA VAL A 7 -4.46 19.78 -9.57
C VAL A 7 -4.48 18.71 -10.66
N THR A 8 -4.87 17.46 -10.33
CA THR A 8 -5.08 16.39 -11.33
C THR A 8 -6.41 15.70 -11.12
N LYS A 9 -7.13 15.45 -12.21
CA LYS A 9 -8.48 14.86 -12.21
C LYS A 9 -8.52 13.46 -12.81
N ASP A 10 -7.39 12.89 -13.19
CA ASP A 10 -7.33 11.62 -13.89
C ASP A 10 -6.43 10.63 -13.15
N VAL A 11 -6.99 9.46 -12.85
CA VAL A 11 -6.27 8.32 -12.28
C VAL A 11 -6.37 7.16 -13.26
N THR A 12 -5.24 6.66 -13.73
CA THR A 12 -5.18 5.50 -14.61
C THR A 12 -4.71 4.27 -13.84
N TYR A 13 -5.51 3.20 -13.85
CA TYR A 13 -5.18 1.92 -13.25
C TYR A 13 -4.14 1.17 -14.08
N THR A 14 -2.90 1.61 -13.95
CA THR A 14 -1.73 1.03 -14.65
C THR A 14 -1.22 -0.25 -14.01
N HIS A 15 -1.53 -0.49 -12.72
CA HIS A 15 -1.08 -1.66 -11.95
C HIS A 15 0.44 -1.94 -12.05
N HIS A 16 1.24 -0.89 -12.26
CA HIS A 16 2.67 -1.02 -12.59
C HIS A 16 3.56 -1.39 -11.40
N LEU A 17 3.03 -1.31 -10.17
CA LEU A 17 3.79 -1.60 -8.97
C LEU A 17 2.90 -2.18 -7.87
N PHE A 18 3.35 -3.28 -7.29
CA PHE A 18 2.85 -3.80 -6.02
C PHE A 18 3.97 -3.63 -4.98
N THR A 19 3.80 -2.71 -4.04
CA THR A 19 4.78 -2.45 -2.99
C THR A 19 4.43 -3.14 -1.69
N TYR A 20 5.45 -3.60 -0.97
CA TYR A 20 5.33 -3.98 0.42
C TYR A 20 5.57 -2.75 1.30
N ILE A 21 4.88 -2.67 2.44
CA ILE A 21 5.14 -1.66 3.48
C ILE A 21 5.86 -2.39 4.62
N PRO A 22 7.19 -2.47 4.60
CA PRO A 22 7.93 -3.14 5.66
C PRO A 22 7.88 -2.28 6.93
N VAL A 23 7.50 -2.91 8.04
CA VAL A 23 7.73 -2.35 9.38
C VAL A 23 9.00 -3.03 9.88
N MET A 24 10.02 -2.22 10.16
CA MET A 24 11.35 -2.70 10.54
C MET A 24 11.73 -2.09 11.88
N MET A 25 12.55 -2.81 12.63
CA MET A 25 13.16 -2.32 13.85
C MET A 25 14.68 -2.51 13.77
N SER A 26 15.43 -1.72 14.54
CA SER A 26 16.88 -1.89 14.60
C SER A 26 17.24 -3.16 15.36
N ASP A 27 18.34 -3.81 14.96
CA ASP A 27 18.85 -5.00 15.65
C ASP A 27 19.11 -4.74 17.14
N LYS A 28 19.60 -3.54 17.47
CA LYS A 28 19.80 -3.12 18.86
C LYS A 28 18.49 -3.13 19.65
N ALA A 29 17.41 -2.60 19.08
CA ALA A 29 16.10 -2.58 19.76
C ALA A 29 15.54 -4.01 19.89
N TRP A 30 15.73 -4.86 18.89
CA TRP A 30 15.30 -6.26 18.92
C TRP A 30 16.00 -7.05 20.02
N GLN A 31 17.32 -6.88 20.15
CA GLN A 31 18.13 -7.53 21.19
C GLN A 31 17.76 -7.09 22.61
N MET A 32 17.16 -5.91 22.78
CA MET A 32 16.66 -5.43 24.07
C MET A 32 15.35 -6.10 24.51
N ILE A 33 14.65 -6.80 23.61
CA ILE A 33 13.47 -7.59 23.97
C ILE A 33 13.93 -8.90 24.63
N PRO A 34 13.50 -9.18 25.89
CA PRO A 34 13.78 -10.45 26.55
C PRO A 34 13.36 -11.64 25.69
N GLU A 35 14.18 -12.69 25.66
CA GLU A 35 14.00 -13.81 24.73
C GLU A 35 12.64 -14.48 24.90
N GLU A 36 12.18 -14.60 26.14
CA GLU A 36 10.89 -15.16 26.53
C GLU A 36 9.68 -14.32 26.11
N LEU A 37 9.88 -13.08 25.63
CA LEU A 37 8.81 -12.19 25.17
C LEU A 37 8.84 -11.96 23.65
N ARG A 38 9.83 -12.51 22.94
CA ARG A 38 9.99 -12.26 21.50
C ARG A 38 8.85 -12.87 20.69
N ASP A 39 8.34 -14.03 21.10
CA ASP A 39 7.23 -14.69 20.41
C ASP A 39 5.93 -13.90 20.56
N GLU A 40 5.60 -13.43 21.77
CA GLU A 40 4.44 -12.56 22.02
C GLU A 40 4.55 -11.23 21.28
N PHE A 41 5.76 -10.65 21.23
CA PHE A 41 6.00 -9.44 20.45
C PHE A 41 5.74 -9.67 18.96
N MET A 42 6.22 -10.80 18.41
CA MET A 42 6.02 -11.15 17.01
C MET A 42 4.55 -11.47 16.70
N GLU A 43 3.82 -12.06 17.64
CA GLU A 43 2.39 -12.28 17.53
C GLU A 43 1.61 -10.95 17.50
N GLY A 44 1.95 -10.00 18.38
CA GLY A 44 1.39 -8.65 18.32
C GLY A 44 1.68 -7.95 16.99
N CYS A 45 2.90 -8.10 16.44
CA CYS A 45 3.23 -7.62 15.10
C CYS A 45 2.34 -8.27 14.02
N ARG A 46 2.08 -9.58 14.15
CA ARG A 46 1.23 -10.37 13.26
C ARG A 46 -0.19 -9.84 13.22
N GLU A 47 -0.80 -9.70 14.39
CA GLU A 47 -2.13 -9.13 14.54
C GLU A 47 -2.22 -7.72 13.94
N GLY A 48 -1.19 -6.90 14.21
CA GLY A 48 -1.07 -5.54 13.70
C GLY A 48 -1.10 -5.47 12.17
N TYR A 49 -0.22 -6.22 11.48
CA TYR A 49 -0.20 -6.17 10.01
C TYR A 49 -1.44 -6.83 9.40
N THR A 50 -2.03 -7.85 10.04
CA THR A 50 -3.28 -8.47 9.56
C THR A 50 -4.44 -7.46 9.62
N ALA A 51 -4.58 -6.73 10.73
CA ALA A 51 -5.59 -5.68 10.87
C ALA A 51 -5.34 -4.52 9.89
N GLN A 52 -4.08 -4.09 9.74
CA GLN A 52 -3.71 -3.01 8.81
C GLN A 52 -4.11 -3.33 7.37
N ARG A 53 -3.94 -4.58 6.90
CA ARG A 53 -4.35 -4.99 5.55
C ARG A 53 -5.84 -4.81 5.32
N LYS A 54 -6.67 -5.09 6.33
CA LYS A 54 -8.12 -4.84 6.26
C LYS A 54 -8.42 -3.34 6.17
N TYR A 55 -7.82 -2.54 7.05
CA TYR A 55 -8.00 -1.08 7.06
C TYR A 55 -7.55 -0.44 5.74
N LEU A 56 -6.45 -0.90 5.16
CA LEU A 56 -5.95 -0.42 3.87
C LEU A 56 -6.96 -0.69 2.75
N LYS A 57 -7.51 -1.92 2.68
CA LYS A 57 -8.51 -2.30 1.69
C LYS A 57 -9.77 -1.43 1.80
N ASP A 58 -10.30 -1.29 3.01
CA ASP A 58 -11.50 -0.51 3.27
C ASP A 58 -11.28 0.98 2.97
N THR A 59 -10.15 1.55 3.41
CA THR A 59 -9.78 2.95 3.17
C THR A 59 -9.60 3.22 1.67
N ASN A 60 -8.96 2.31 0.92
CA ASN A 60 -8.81 2.45 -0.53
C ASN A 60 -10.16 2.46 -1.26
N ARG A 61 -11.11 1.60 -0.84
CA ARG A 61 -12.47 1.60 -1.40
C ARG A 61 -13.19 2.92 -1.14
N GLU A 62 -13.11 3.44 0.08
CA GLU A 62 -13.74 4.72 0.43
C GLU A 62 -13.06 5.90 -0.28
N ALA A 63 -11.73 5.87 -0.42
CA ALA A 63 -10.97 6.89 -1.13
C ALA A 63 -11.44 7.04 -2.59
N VAL A 64 -11.66 5.93 -3.31
CA VAL A 64 -12.19 5.97 -4.68
C VAL A 64 -13.55 6.66 -4.72
N LYS A 65 -14.46 6.38 -3.78
CA LYS A 65 -15.78 7.04 -3.71
C LYS A 65 -15.64 8.54 -3.47
N VAL A 66 -14.79 8.94 -2.54
CA VAL A 66 -14.54 10.36 -2.22
C VAL A 66 -13.93 11.10 -3.42
N LEU A 67 -12.95 10.50 -4.09
CA LEU A 67 -12.29 11.10 -5.25
C LEU A 67 -13.25 11.28 -6.41
N LYS A 68 -14.12 10.31 -6.69
CA LYS A 68 -15.19 10.45 -7.69
C LYS A 68 -16.12 11.63 -7.38
N LYS A 69 -16.54 11.79 -6.12
CA LYS A 69 -17.36 12.95 -5.68
C LYS A 69 -16.64 14.29 -5.88
N LYS A 70 -15.30 14.30 -5.83
CA LYS A 70 -14.44 15.48 -6.06
C LYS A 70 -14.08 15.70 -7.54
N GLY A 71 -14.72 14.97 -8.46
CA GLY A 71 -14.57 15.12 -9.90
C GLY A 71 -13.40 14.34 -10.51
N VAL A 72 -12.77 13.42 -9.77
CA VAL A 72 -11.70 12.56 -10.31
C VAL A 72 -12.30 11.42 -11.14
N LYS A 73 -11.76 11.23 -12.34
CA LYS A 73 -12.07 10.14 -13.27
C LYS A 73 -11.05 9.02 -13.12
N PHE A 74 -11.52 7.79 -13.26
CA PHE A 74 -10.71 6.58 -13.17
C PHE A 74 -10.75 5.84 -14.49
N TRP A 75 -9.58 5.51 -15.02
CA TRP A 75 -9.42 4.90 -16.34
C TRP A 75 -8.81 3.50 -16.22
N ASN A 76 -9.37 2.55 -16.96
CA ASN A 76 -8.75 1.25 -17.21
C ASN A 76 -8.05 1.30 -18.57
N ILE A 77 -6.90 0.64 -18.68
CA ILE A 77 -6.13 0.53 -19.91
C ILE A 77 -5.71 -0.92 -20.12
N ASN A 78 -5.34 -1.29 -21.35
CA ASN A 78 -4.57 -2.52 -21.55
C ASN A 78 -3.16 -2.32 -20.98
N THR A 79 -2.78 -3.16 -20.01
CA THR A 79 -1.46 -3.09 -19.36
C THR A 79 -0.39 -3.95 -20.03
N ASP A 80 -0.72 -4.69 -21.11
CA ASP A 80 0.22 -5.59 -21.78
C ASP A 80 1.43 -4.84 -22.35
N GLU A 81 1.20 -3.71 -23.02
CA GLU A 81 2.28 -2.90 -23.59
C GLU A 81 3.21 -2.32 -22.51
N LEU A 82 2.64 -1.88 -21.39
CA LEU A 82 3.39 -1.42 -20.21
C LEU A 82 4.25 -2.55 -19.65
N LYS A 83 3.68 -3.76 -19.51
CA LYS A 83 4.39 -4.93 -19.01
C LYS A 83 5.53 -5.34 -19.95
N MET A 84 5.28 -5.42 -21.26
CA MET A 84 6.30 -5.73 -22.26
C MET A 84 7.43 -4.71 -22.25
N SER A 85 7.09 -3.41 -22.15
CA SER A 85 8.07 -2.33 -22.12
C SER A 85 8.95 -2.36 -20.87
N TYR A 86 8.38 -2.72 -19.72
CA TYR A 86 9.14 -2.90 -18.47
C TYR A 86 10.10 -4.09 -18.57
N GLN A 87 9.61 -5.24 -19.03
CA GLN A 87 10.41 -6.48 -19.12
C GLN A 87 11.57 -6.38 -20.12
N LYS A 88 11.44 -5.57 -21.19
CA LYS A 88 12.54 -5.34 -22.14
C LYS A 88 13.70 -4.53 -21.55
N LYS A 89 13.44 -3.71 -20.52
CA LYS A 89 14.43 -2.80 -19.91
C LYS A 89 15.07 -3.36 -18.63
N ALA A 90 14.48 -4.40 -18.04
CA ALA A 90 14.99 -5.11 -16.87
C ALA A 90 16.03 -6.17 -17.30
#